data_AF-D2A348-F1
#
_entry.id   AF-D2A348-F1
#
_cell.length_a   1.000
_cell.length_b   1.000
_cell.length_c   1.000
_cell.angle_alpha   90.00
_cell.angle_beta   90.00
_cell.angle_gamma   90.00
#
_symmetry.space_group_name_H-M   'P 1'
#
loop_
_entity.id
_entity.type
_entity.pdbx_description
1 polymer ?
#
loop_
_entity_poly.entity_id
_entity_poly.type
_entity_poly.pdbx_seq_one_letter_code
_entity_poly.pdbx_strand_id
1 'polypeptide(L)'
;MFRERVYDDRFIVLKTIFLEFAYCKEMKIYNMFCLVFHLFSFSLQVHFIVLNFSVELITRYGCMLTVFLYLIAAKSFSIIIEKQVRMLEMEATSFFWPIDCCGPQVKKNIYDRAARQNIQNYFTLAWFALFGIIMLPVWGDQSEWFLCIQVFQQYFGCWKLFYYFYFSTFPMIAFTAFRLPALMLYGILHEHLQLILVNQKIVQLSVRRSLKENIVDNANYQKTVLKKLKLCISHHVKLRDSLGKLIGVIQLAMPVFLFIGALGSIAVLYFVLYIFLSSSNILKIRLVVITICNGLIVYTFSAAGQALADETGRVFDTLMTCPWNTWNIKNRKVLLIVMSNTIQPLTFTLAGITLDYKFGLTMLRISCSYALILYNLH
;
A
#
# COMPACT_ATOMS: atom_id res chain seq x y z
N MET A 1 20.32 16.79 28.03
CA MET A 1 21.03 15.62 27.46
C MET A 1 19.98 14.65 26.92
N PHE A 2 19.45 14.89 25.72
CA PHE A 2 18.57 13.95 25.05
C PHE A 2 19.46 12.90 24.40
N ARG A 3 19.61 11.74 25.04
CA ARG A 3 20.13 10.53 24.39
C ARG A 3 19.33 10.36 23.10
N GLU A 4 19.98 10.26 21.95
CA GLU A 4 19.34 9.86 20.69
C GLU A 4 18.59 8.56 20.98
N ARG A 5 17.27 8.66 21.16
CA ARG A 5 16.44 7.50 21.39
C ARG A 5 16.17 6.92 20.01
N VAL A 6 16.85 5.81 19.74
CA VAL A 6 16.66 5.03 18.53
C VAL A 6 15.18 4.63 18.44
N TYR A 7 14.53 5.06 17.37
CA TYR A 7 13.18 4.66 17.02
C TYR A 7 13.16 3.16 16.68
N ASP A 8 12.28 2.39 17.33
CA ASP A 8 12.12 0.94 17.09
C ASP A 8 11.16 0.73 15.92
N ASP A 9 11.71 0.58 14.71
CA ASP A 9 10.94 0.30 13.50
C ASP A 9 10.50 -1.17 13.45
N ARG A 10 9.21 -1.42 13.70
CA ARG A 10 8.63 -2.76 13.70
C ARG A 10 8.29 -3.31 12.32
N PHE A 11 8.29 -2.45 11.30
CA PHE A 11 8.00 -2.78 9.92
C PHE A 11 9.25 -2.59 9.03
N ILE A 12 10.44 -2.73 9.63
CA ILE A 12 11.74 -2.53 9.00
C ILE A 12 11.90 -3.29 7.68
N VAL A 13 11.27 -4.47 7.55
CA VAL A 13 11.27 -5.24 6.31
C VAL A 13 10.67 -4.45 5.15
N LEU A 14 9.51 -3.81 5.36
CA LEU A 14 8.88 -2.99 4.32
C LEU A 14 9.73 -1.76 4.00
N LYS A 15 10.30 -1.10 5.02
CA LYS A 15 11.22 0.02 4.84
C LYS A 15 12.45 -0.37 4.01
N THR A 16 13.17 -1.39 4.46
CA THR A 16 14.42 -1.80 3.84
C THR A 16 14.19 -2.27 2.41
N ILE A 17 13.12 -3.03 2.14
CA ILE A 17 12.83 -3.54 0.79
C ILE A 17 12.27 -2.45 -0.14
N PHE A 18 11.23 -1.72 0.29
CA PHE A 18 10.47 -0.84 -0.61
C PHE A 18 10.89 0.63 -0.59
N LEU A 19 11.67 1.04 0.40
CA LEU A 19 12.19 2.41 0.54
C LEU A 19 13.71 2.45 0.36
N GLU A 20 14.48 1.74 1.20
CA GLU A 20 15.94 1.84 1.19
C GLU A 20 16.56 1.18 -0.05
N PHE A 21 16.29 -0.11 -0.25
CA PHE A 21 16.76 -0.86 -1.43
C PHE A 21 16.18 -0.28 -2.72
N ALA A 22 14.87 -0.03 -2.73
CA ALA A 22 14.15 0.45 -3.90
C ALA A 22 14.65 1.80 -4.45
N TYR A 23 15.20 2.64 -3.57
CA TYR A 23 15.73 3.96 -3.90
C TYR A 23 17.25 4.05 -3.71
N CYS A 24 17.98 2.94 -3.60
CA CYS A 24 19.44 2.98 -3.68
C CYS A 24 19.88 3.37 -5.10
N LYS A 25 21.11 3.88 -5.24
CA LYS A 25 21.60 4.47 -6.50
C LYS A 25 21.59 3.44 -7.63
N GLU A 26 22.05 2.23 -7.32
CA GLU A 26 22.15 1.10 -8.23
C GLU A 26 20.75 0.68 -8.71
N MET A 27 19.81 0.57 -7.77
CA MET A 27 18.45 0.14 -8.07
C MET A 27 17.67 1.17 -8.89
N LYS A 28 17.95 2.47 -8.72
CA LYS A 28 17.39 3.53 -9.55
C LYS A 28 17.85 3.43 -10.99
N ILE A 29 19.15 3.27 -11.21
CA ILE A 29 19.72 3.14 -12.55
C ILE A 29 19.11 1.91 -13.23
N TYR A 30 19.07 0.78 -12.52
CA TYR A 30 18.45 -0.44 -13.03
C TYR A 30 16.96 -0.27 -13.32
N ASN A 31 16.20 0.39 -12.43
CA ASN A 31 14.79 0.70 -12.65
C ASN A 31 14.53 1.56 -13.89
N MET A 32 15.33 2.61 -14.07
CA MET A 32 15.22 3.51 -15.20
C MET A 32 15.52 2.77 -16.51
N PHE A 33 16.57 1.96 -16.51
CA PHE A 33 16.91 1.12 -17.66
C PHE A 33 15.79 0.13 -18.01
N CYS A 34 15.26 -0.60 -17.02
CA CYS A 34 14.11 -1.48 -17.21
C CYS A 34 12.88 -0.72 -17.73
N LEU A 35 12.60 0.48 -17.19
CA LEU A 35 11.46 1.28 -17.63
C LEU A 35 11.57 1.66 -19.11
N VAL A 36 12.72 2.20 -19.53
CA VAL A 36 12.97 2.57 -20.93
C VAL A 36 12.85 1.35 -21.84
N PHE A 37 13.44 0.22 -21.43
CA PHE A 37 13.37 -1.03 -22.18
C PHE A 37 11.94 -1.56 -22.33
N HIS A 38 11.15 -1.60 -21.24
CA HIS A 38 9.76 -2.05 -21.29
C HIS A 38 8.86 -1.09 -22.06
N LEU A 39 9.08 0.23 -21.99
CA LEU A 39 8.37 1.21 -22.81
C LEU A 39 8.62 0.97 -24.30
N PHE A 40 9.88 0.72 -24.68
CA PHE A 40 10.24 0.38 -26.06
C PHE A 40 9.58 -0.92 -26.50
N SER A 41 9.70 -2.00 -25.73
CA SER A 41 9.07 -3.29 -26.02
C SER A 41 7.53 -3.19 -26.10
N PHE A 42 6.91 -2.44 -25.20
CA PHE A 42 5.48 -2.22 -25.19
C PHE A 42 5.02 -1.44 -26.43
N SER A 43 5.76 -0.40 -26.81
CA SER A 43 5.48 0.39 -28.03
C SER A 43 5.59 -0.46 -29.29
N LEU A 44 6.60 -1.34 -29.38
CA LEU A 44 6.73 -2.29 -30.48
C LEU A 44 5.56 -3.28 -30.53
N GLN A 45 5.12 -3.80 -29.38
CA GLN A 45 3.96 -4.69 -29.32
C GLN A 45 2.66 -4.00 -29.74
N VAL A 46 2.43 -2.76 -29.29
CA VAL A 46 1.27 -1.97 -29.73
C VAL A 46 1.33 -1.70 -31.23
N HIS A 47 2.49 -1.30 -31.75
CA HIS A 47 2.68 -1.09 -33.19
C HIS A 47 2.40 -2.36 -34.00
N PHE A 48 2.89 -3.51 -33.52
CA PHE A 48 2.64 -4.80 -34.14
C PHE A 48 1.14 -5.14 -34.21
N ILE A 49 0.39 -4.89 -33.13
CA ILE A 49 -1.06 -5.12 -33.09
C ILE A 49 -1.80 -4.19 -34.04
N VAL A 50 -1.39 -2.92 -34.13
CA VAL A 50 -2.00 -1.97 -35.06
C VAL A 50 -1.82 -2.43 -36.51
N LEU A 51 -0.64 -2.96 -36.86
CA LEU A 51 -0.37 -3.45 -38.21
C LEU A 51 -1.04 -4.80 -38.52
N ASN A 52 -1.15 -5.69 -37.54
CA ASN A 52 -1.66 -7.04 -37.70
C ASN A 52 -2.96 -7.24 -36.92
N PHE A 53 -3.83 -6.22 -36.95
CA PHE A 53 -5.01 -6.18 -36.11
C PHE A 53 -5.91 -7.39 -36.38
N SER A 54 -6.13 -8.19 -35.35
CA SER A 54 -7.13 -9.26 -35.36
C SER A 54 -7.73 -9.40 -33.95
N VAL A 55 -9.01 -9.79 -33.90
CA VAL A 55 -9.71 -10.03 -32.62
C VAL A 55 -8.98 -11.12 -31.84
N GLU A 56 -8.52 -12.18 -32.52
CA GLU A 56 -7.77 -13.28 -31.92
C GLU A 56 -6.45 -12.81 -31.27
N LEU A 57 -5.72 -11.91 -31.93
CA LEU A 57 -4.47 -11.38 -31.38
C LEU A 57 -4.72 -10.60 -30.08
N ILE A 58 -5.79 -9.78 -30.05
CA ILE A 58 -6.16 -8.98 -28.88
C ILE A 58 -6.70 -9.86 -27.75
N THR A 59 -7.56 -10.84 -28.04
CA THR A 59 -8.08 -11.74 -27.02
C THR A 59 -6.97 -12.60 -26.41
N ARG A 60 -5.99 -13.03 -27.20
CA ARG A 60 -4.86 -13.85 -26.76
C ARG A 60 -3.79 -13.06 -25.99
N TYR A 61 -3.48 -11.82 -26.37
CA TYR A 61 -2.34 -11.09 -25.79
C TYR A 61 -2.72 -9.82 -25.01
N GLY A 62 -3.97 -9.36 -25.12
CA GLY A 62 -4.46 -8.13 -24.47
C GLY A 62 -4.33 -8.15 -22.95
N CYS A 63 -4.47 -9.33 -22.33
CA CYS A 63 -4.28 -9.49 -20.88
C CYS A 63 -2.87 -9.09 -20.45
N MET A 64 -1.82 -9.65 -21.05
CA MET A 64 -0.45 -9.27 -20.67
C MET A 64 -0.16 -7.82 -20.99
N LEU A 65 -0.65 -7.29 -22.12
CA LEU A 65 -0.43 -5.88 -22.46
C LEU A 65 -1.02 -4.95 -21.41
N THR A 66 -2.22 -5.25 -20.92
CA THR A 66 -2.85 -4.48 -19.85
C THR A 66 -2.06 -4.59 -18.55
N VAL A 67 -1.55 -5.78 -18.21
CA VAL A 67 -0.67 -5.98 -17.06
C VAL A 67 0.64 -5.20 -17.21
N PHE A 68 1.27 -5.20 -18.39
CA PHE A 68 2.48 -4.40 -18.65
C PHE A 68 2.23 -2.91 -18.59
N LEU A 69 1.08 -2.43 -19.06
CA LEU A 69 0.69 -1.04 -18.92
C LEU A 69 0.60 -0.63 -17.44
N TYR A 70 0.00 -1.47 -16.59
CA TYR A 70 0.02 -1.28 -15.13
C TYR A 70 1.45 -1.19 -14.59
N LEU A 71 2.34 -2.08 -15.02
CA LEU A 71 3.72 -2.15 -14.53
C LEU A 71 4.56 -0.93 -14.95
N ILE A 72 4.37 -0.46 -16.20
CA ILE A 72 5.01 0.76 -16.71
C ILE A 72 4.50 1.97 -15.92
N ALA A 73 3.19 2.07 -15.68
CA ALA A 73 2.62 3.12 -14.85
C ALA A 73 3.17 3.06 -13.41
N ALA A 74 3.27 1.87 -12.82
CA ALA A 74 3.83 1.65 -11.49
C ALA A 74 5.30 2.09 -11.38
N LYS A 75 6.13 1.72 -12.35
CA LYS A 75 7.53 2.15 -12.43
C LYS A 75 7.64 3.66 -12.54
N SER A 76 6.91 4.25 -13.49
CA SER A 76 6.93 5.69 -13.74
C SER A 76 6.52 6.47 -12.50
N PHE A 77 5.42 6.05 -11.85
CA PHE A 77 4.93 6.69 -10.64
C PHE A 77 5.93 6.57 -9.48
N SER A 78 6.58 5.41 -9.33
CA SER A 78 7.57 5.20 -8.26
C SER A 78 8.78 6.15 -8.35
N ILE A 79 9.15 6.57 -9.56
CA ILE A 79 10.20 7.57 -9.81
C ILE A 79 9.66 8.96 -9.46
N ILE A 80 8.44 9.30 -9.89
CA ILE A 80 7.83 10.62 -9.66
C ILE A 80 7.69 10.93 -8.16
N ILE A 81 7.21 9.97 -7.37
CA ILE A 81 6.92 10.21 -5.94
C ILE A 81 8.12 10.08 -5.01
N GLU A 82 9.28 9.65 -5.52
CA GLU A 82 10.44 9.29 -4.70
C GLU A 82 10.78 10.36 -3.67
N LYS A 83 10.96 11.61 -4.15
CA LYS A 83 11.41 12.72 -3.32
C LYS A 83 10.39 13.00 -2.20
N GLN A 84 9.10 12.93 -2.53
CA GLN A 84 8.02 13.17 -1.58
C GLN A 84 7.97 12.09 -0.51
N VAL A 85 8.08 10.82 -0.91
CA VAL A 85 8.09 9.67 0.01
C VAL A 85 9.28 9.74 0.98
N ARG A 86 10.48 10.06 0.48
CA ARG A 86 11.68 10.21 1.33
C ARG A 86 11.56 11.38 2.31
N MET A 87 11.09 12.53 1.85
CA MET A 87 10.88 13.68 2.73
C MET A 87 9.85 13.38 3.82
N LEU A 88 8.77 12.70 3.46
CA LEU A 88 7.72 12.30 4.39
C LEU A 88 8.27 11.32 5.45
N GLU A 89 9.06 10.33 5.06
CA GLU A 89 9.65 9.37 6.01
C GLU A 89 10.61 10.04 7.00
N MET A 90 11.49 10.93 6.52
CA MET A 90 12.41 11.68 7.38
C MET A 90 11.65 12.62 8.33
N GLU A 91 10.63 13.32 7.83
CA GLU A 91 9.80 14.21 8.64
C GLU A 91 9.04 13.42 9.71
N ALA A 92 8.36 12.34 9.33
CA ALA A 92 7.58 11.51 10.24
C ALA A 92 8.43 10.92 11.37
N THR A 93 9.55 10.29 11.01
CA THR A 93 10.45 9.65 11.99
C THR A 93 11.07 10.66 12.97
N SER A 94 11.22 11.93 12.59
CA SER A 94 11.83 12.97 13.45
C SER A 94 11.03 13.29 14.71
N PHE A 95 9.71 13.05 14.72
CA PHE A 95 8.85 13.39 15.86
C PHE A 95 8.17 12.18 16.51
N PHE A 96 8.30 10.98 15.94
CA PHE A 96 7.69 9.76 16.46
C PHE A 96 8.10 9.47 17.91
N TRP A 97 7.11 9.08 18.71
CA TRP A 97 7.34 8.65 20.08
C TRP A 97 7.93 7.23 20.11
N PRO A 98 8.81 6.94 21.08
CA PRO A 98 9.32 5.60 21.27
C PRO A 98 8.22 4.69 21.81
N ILE A 99 8.26 3.42 21.40
CA ILE A 99 7.20 2.42 21.69
C ILE A 99 7.08 2.15 23.20
N ASP A 100 8.17 2.29 23.96
CA ASP A 100 8.20 2.08 25.40
C ASP A 100 7.55 3.21 26.21
N CYS A 101 7.14 4.32 25.58
CA CYS A 101 6.66 5.50 26.29
C CYS A 101 5.40 5.25 27.13
N CYS A 102 4.60 4.22 26.81
CA CYS A 102 3.36 3.87 27.50
C CYS A 102 3.48 2.68 28.47
N GLY A 103 4.68 2.14 28.68
CA GLY A 103 4.93 1.01 29.58
C GLY A 103 4.92 -0.36 28.88
N PRO A 104 5.32 -1.43 29.60
CA PRO A 104 5.62 -2.73 29.01
C PRO A 104 4.39 -3.43 28.42
N GLN A 105 3.20 -3.26 29.01
CA GLN A 105 1.97 -3.88 28.49
C GLN A 105 1.58 -3.33 27.12
N VAL A 106 1.65 -2.01 26.94
CA VAL A 106 1.35 -1.37 25.64
C VAL A 106 2.42 -1.77 24.62
N LYS A 107 3.69 -1.81 25.02
CA LYS A 107 4.77 -2.31 24.18
C LYS A 107 4.50 -3.74 23.71
N LYS A 108 4.12 -4.66 24.61
CA LYS A 108 3.77 -6.04 24.26
C LYS A 108 2.61 -6.10 23.26
N ASN A 109 1.53 -5.36 23.51
CA ASN A 109 0.38 -5.31 22.61
C ASN A 109 0.76 -4.80 21.21
N ILE A 110 1.65 -3.80 21.11
CA ILE A 110 2.19 -3.31 19.84
C ILE A 110 3.02 -4.38 19.13
N TYR A 111 3.85 -5.11 19.87
CA TYR A 111 4.67 -6.19 19.32
C TYR A 111 3.82 -7.32 18.76
N ASP A 112 2.79 -7.76 19.49
CA ASP A 112 1.89 -8.83 19.05
C ASP A 112 1.10 -8.43 17.79
N ARG A 113 0.69 -7.16 17.69
CA ARG A 113 0.04 -6.61 16.48
C ARG A 113 1.01 -6.54 15.30
N ALA A 114 2.21 -5.99 15.51
CA ALA A 114 3.22 -5.89 14.46
C ALA A 114 3.67 -7.26 13.96
N ALA A 115 3.79 -8.26 14.83
CA ALA A 115 4.13 -9.63 14.45
C ALA A 115 3.09 -10.24 13.51
N ARG A 116 1.79 -10.10 13.81
CA ARG A 116 0.70 -10.57 12.92
C ARG A 116 0.74 -9.90 11.56
N GLN A 117 0.96 -8.59 11.53
CA GLN A 117 1.07 -7.85 10.28
C GLN A 117 2.32 -8.25 9.48
N ASN A 118 3.45 -8.47 10.14
CA ASN A 118 4.67 -8.94 9.48
C ASN A 118 4.50 -10.32 8.85
N ILE A 119 3.77 -11.24 9.50
CA ILE A 119 3.44 -12.54 8.90
C ILE A 119 2.67 -12.34 7.57
N GLN A 120 1.68 -11.45 7.54
CA GLN A 120 0.94 -11.14 6.31
C GLN A 120 1.84 -10.50 5.24
N ASN A 121 2.76 -9.61 5.65
CA ASN A 121 3.72 -8.99 4.74
C ASN A 121 4.67 -10.04 4.12
N TYR A 122 5.21 -10.96 4.92
CA TYR A 122 6.06 -12.05 4.44
C TYR A 122 5.32 -13.00 3.50
N PHE A 123 4.08 -13.35 3.84
CA PHE A 123 3.22 -14.15 2.96
C PHE A 123 3.03 -13.47 1.61
N THR A 124 2.75 -12.16 1.61
CA THR A 124 2.57 -11.39 0.37
C THR A 124 3.86 -11.33 -0.43
N LEU A 125 5.01 -11.05 0.21
CA LEU A 125 6.33 -11.04 -0.43
C LEU A 125 6.67 -12.40 -1.05
N ALA A 126 6.33 -13.51 -0.40
CA ALA A 126 6.56 -14.85 -0.92
C ALA A 126 5.81 -15.09 -2.24
N TRP A 127 4.57 -14.63 -2.36
CA TRP A 127 3.79 -14.71 -3.61
C TRP A 127 4.40 -13.88 -4.73
N PHE A 128 4.87 -12.67 -4.44
CA PHE A 128 5.56 -11.83 -5.44
C PHE A 128 6.93 -12.41 -5.84
N ALA A 129 7.67 -13.01 -4.92
CA ALA A 129 8.89 -13.73 -5.24
C ALA A 129 8.60 -14.94 -6.15
N LEU A 130 7.58 -15.73 -5.81
CA LEU A 130 7.13 -16.85 -6.64
C LEU A 130 6.72 -16.37 -8.03
N PHE A 131 5.96 -15.27 -8.14
CA PHE A 131 5.58 -14.65 -9.40
C PHE A 131 6.80 -14.27 -10.25
N GLY A 132 7.83 -13.68 -9.66
CA GLY A 132 9.08 -13.36 -10.37
C GLY A 132 9.81 -14.61 -10.89
N ILE A 133 9.81 -15.70 -10.12
CA ILE A 133 10.52 -16.94 -10.45
C ILE A 133 9.81 -17.74 -11.54
N ILE A 134 8.51 -17.98 -11.43
CA ILE A 134 7.76 -18.82 -12.39
C ILE A 134 7.65 -18.19 -13.79
N MET A 135 7.89 -16.88 -13.87
CA MET A 135 7.92 -16.14 -15.12
C MET A 135 9.26 -16.22 -15.85
N LEU A 136 10.27 -16.83 -15.24
CA LEU A 136 11.52 -17.11 -15.94
C LEU A 136 11.29 -18.19 -17.02
N PRO A 137 12.01 -18.11 -18.16
CA PRO A 137 11.79 -19.00 -19.30
C PRO A 137 12.24 -20.44 -19.04
N VAL A 138 13.00 -20.68 -17.96
CA VAL A 138 13.40 -22.02 -17.49
C VAL A 138 12.20 -22.91 -17.18
N TRP A 139 11.06 -22.34 -16.81
CA TRP A 139 9.88 -23.09 -16.38
C TRP A 139 8.94 -23.51 -17.51
N GLY A 140 9.27 -23.18 -18.76
CA GLY A 140 8.49 -23.57 -19.94
C GLY A 140 8.24 -22.42 -20.91
N ASP A 141 7.66 -22.75 -22.06
CA ASP A 141 7.40 -21.78 -23.12
C ASP A 141 6.51 -20.63 -22.64
N GLN A 142 6.82 -19.43 -23.12
CA GLN A 142 6.15 -18.18 -22.80
C GLN A 142 5.33 -17.67 -23.99
N SER A 143 5.47 -18.27 -25.18
CA SER A 143 4.81 -17.85 -26.43
C SER A 143 3.29 -17.91 -26.37
N GLU A 144 2.74 -18.77 -25.51
CA GLU A 144 1.31 -18.91 -25.27
C GLU A 144 0.66 -17.61 -24.78
N TRP A 145 1.41 -16.78 -24.02
CA TRP A 145 0.87 -15.62 -23.32
C TRP A 145 1.60 -14.29 -23.62
N PHE A 146 2.84 -14.33 -24.10
CA PHE A 146 3.64 -13.12 -24.35
C PHE A 146 3.81 -12.82 -25.83
N LEU A 147 3.16 -11.74 -26.29
CA LEU A 147 3.29 -11.24 -27.67
C LEU A 147 4.71 -10.81 -28.01
N CYS A 148 5.47 -10.31 -27.03
CA CYS A 148 6.84 -9.84 -27.24
C CYS A 148 7.74 -10.88 -27.92
N ILE A 149 7.46 -12.17 -27.76
CA ILE A 149 8.25 -13.25 -28.36
C ILE A 149 8.10 -13.25 -29.88
N GLN A 150 6.87 -13.19 -30.37
CA GLN A 150 6.58 -13.12 -31.80
C GLN A 150 7.11 -11.81 -32.39
N VAL A 151 6.91 -10.69 -31.68
CA VAL A 151 7.39 -9.37 -32.10
C VAL A 151 8.92 -9.35 -32.21
N PHE A 152 9.63 -9.87 -31.21
CA PHE A 152 11.09 -9.89 -31.25
C PHE A 152 11.63 -10.81 -32.34
N GLN A 153 10.98 -11.95 -32.57
CA GLN A 153 11.35 -12.84 -33.67
C GLN A 153 11.13 -12.18 -35.04
N GLN A 154 10.05 -11.42 -35.21
CA GLN A 154 9.76 -10.74 -36.48
C GLN A 154 10.71 -9.58 -36.77
N TYR A 155 10.99 -8.71 -35.79
CA TYR A 155 11.79 -7.51 -36.02
C TYR A 155 13.30 -7.71 -35.83
N PHE A 156 13.71 -8.65 -34.97
CA PHE A 156 15.13 -8.88 -34.62
C PHE A 156 15.63 -10.29 -35.03
N GLY A 157 14.78 -11.13 -35.62
CA GLY A 157 15.16 -12.47 -36.09
C GLY A 157 15.64 -13.38 -34.97
N CYS A 158 16.80 -14.02 -35.16
CA CYS A 158 17.37 -15.01 -34.22
C CYS A 158 18.03 -14.40 -32.97
N TRP A 159 17.90 -13.09 -32.72
CA TRP A 159 18.54 -12.41 -31.60
C TRP A 159 17.84 -12.74 -30.27
N LYS A 160 18.12 -13.93 -29.74
CA LYS A 160 17.60 -14.43 -28.45
C LYS A 160 18.00 -13.55 -27.25
N LEU A 161 18.98 -12.65 -27.42
CA LEU A 161 19.42 -11.74 -26.37
C LEU A 161 18.27 -10.87 -25.83
N PHE A 162 17.46 -10.27 -26.71
CA PHE A 162 16.31 -9.44 -26.31
C PHE A 162 15.27 -10.24 -25.52
N TYR A 163 15.04 -11.49 -25.93
CA TYR A 163 14.16 -12.43 -25.23
C TYR A 163 14.66 -12.71 -23.81
N TYR A 164 15.90 -13.19 -23.64
CA TYR A 164 16.43 -13.50 -22.31
C TYR A 164 16.55 -12.27 -21.41
N PHE A 165 16.91 -11.13 -22.01
CA PHE A 165 16.96 -9.86 -21.28
C PHE A 165 15.57 -9.41 -20.82
N TYR A 166 14.53 -9.54 -21.66
CA TYR A 166 13.16 -9.22 -21.26
C TYR A 166 12.71 -10.07 -20.08
N PHE A 167 12.92 -11.38 -20.13
CA PHE A 167 12.48 -12.26 -19.05
C PHE A 167 13.34 -12.19 -17.78
N SER A 168 14.62 -11.79 -17.86
CA SER A 168 15.45 -11.61 -16.66
C SER A 168 15.00 -10.45 -15.76
N THR A 169 14.21 -9.52 -16.30
CA THR A 169 13.65 -8.38 -15.54
C THR A 169 12.42 -8.73 -14.69
N PHE A 170 11.88 -9.95 -14.79
CA PHE A 170 10.62 -10.32 -14.12
C PHE A 170 10.64 -10.27 -12.59
N PRO A 171 11.71 -10.69 -11.90
CA PRO A 171 11.82 -10.46 -10.45
C PRO A 171 11.65 -8.98 -10.10
N MET A 172 12.15 -8.08 -10.96
CA MET A 172 12.03 -6.65 -10.76
C MET A 172 10.63 -6.10 -11.10
N ILE A 173 10.00 -6.67 -12.12
CA ILE A 173 8.60 -6.41 -12.44
C ILE A 173 7.71 -6.77 -11.24
N ALA A 174 7.88 -7.98 -10.69
CA ALA A 174 7.15 -8.46 -9.53
C ALA A 174 7.32 -7.53 -8.33
N PHE A 175 8.56 -7.14 -8.04
CA PHE A 175 8.86 -6.16 -7.01
C PHE A 175 8.15 -4.81 -7.24
N THR A 176 8.16 -4.30 -8.48
CA THR A 176 7.55 -3.00 -8.79
C THR A 176 6.04 -3.04 -8.69
N ALA A 177 5.41 -4.15 -9.07
CA ALA A 177 3.95 -4.31 -9.03
C ALA A 177 3.35 -4.06 -7.64
N PHE A 178 4.08 -4.48 -6.60
CA PHE A 178 3.65 -4.38 -5.20
C PHE A 178 4.22 -3.17 -4.44
N ARG A 179 5.18 -2.45 -5.04
CA ARG A 179 5.93 -1.39 -4.35
C ARG A 179 5.05 -0.27 -3.78
N LEU A 180 4.15 0.29 -4.60
CA LEU A 180 3.28 1.37 -4.15
C LEU A 180 2.30 0.93 -3.03
N PRO A 181 1.57 -0.20 -3.17
CA PRO A 181 0.78 -0.75 -2.06
C PRO A 181 1.60 -0.94 -0.78
N ALA A 182 2.82 -1.45 -0.89
CA ALA A 182 3.69 -1.70 0.26
C ALA A 182 4.16 -0.40 0.94
N LEU A 183 4.50 0.64 0.17
CA LEU A 183 4.86 1.96 0.71
C LEU A 183 3.68 2.62 1.43
N MET A 184 2.48 2.53 0.85
CA MET A 184 1.26 3.01 1.50
C MET A 184 0.99 2.27 2.81
N LEU A 185 1.04 0.94 2.77
CA LEU A 185 0.87 0.10 3.96
C LEU A 185 1.89 0.45 5.04
N TYR A 186 3.17 0.60 4.68
CA TYR A 186 4.24 1.01 5.59
C TYR A 186 3.90 2.34 6.28
N GLY A 187 3.59 3.39 5.52
CA GLY A 187 3.25 4.69 6.08
C GLY A 187 2.08 4.63 7.07
N ILE A 188 1.00 3.94 6.70
CA ILE A 188 -0.20 3.83 7.55
C ILE A 188 0.06 3.00 8.80
N LEU A 189 0.80 1.90 8.70
CA LEU A 189 1.13 1.07 9.85
C LEU A 189 1.97 1.83 10.89
N HIS A 190 2.93 2.65 10.43
CA HIS A 190 3.73 3.50 11.32
C HIS A 190 2.89 4.54 12.04
N GLU A 191 2.05 5.25 11.29
CA GLU A 191 1.16 6.27 11.84
C GLU A 191 0.13 5.64 12.80
N HIS A 192 -0.38 4.46 12.49
CA HIS A 192 -1.25 3.67 13.37
C HIS A 192 -0.55 3.35 14.71
N LEU A 193 0.71 2.89 14.69
CA LEU A 193 1.44 2.67 15.95
C LEU A 193 1.53 3.94 16.80
N GLN A 194 1.75 5.09 16.18
CA GLN A 194 1.79 6.37 16.89
C GLN A 194 0.43 6.79 17.43
N LEU A 195 -0.65 6.56 16.69
CA LEU A 195 -2.02 6.80 17.16
C LEU A 195 -2.38 5.90 18.36
N ILE A 196 -1.94 4.64 18.38
CA ILE A 196 -2.09 3.78 19.56
C ILE A 196 -1.40 4.42 20.77
N LEU A 197 -0.18 4.93 20.64
CA LEU A 197 0.53 5.57 21.75
C LEU A 197 -0.19 6.84 22.23
N VAL A 198 -0.71 7.65 21.32
CA VAL A 198 -1.54 8.83 21.66
C VAL A 198 -2.78 8.41 22.45
N ASN A 199 -3.53 7.43 21.94
CA ASN A 199 -4.74 6.93 22.59
C ASN A 199 -4.43 6.38 23.99
N GLN A 200 -3.36 5.59 24.13
CA GLN A 200 -2.93 5.07 25.43
C GLN A 200 -2.50 6.18 26.39
N LYS A 201 -1.83 7.23 25.91
CA LYS A 201 -1.51 8.40 26.74
C LYS A 201 -2.74 9.16 27.21
N ILE A 202 -3.77 9.26 26.37
CA ILE A 202 -5.06 9.86 26.72
C ILE A 202 -5.76 9.02 27.79
N VAL A 203 -5.82 7.68 27.62
CA VAL A 203 -6.39 6.78 28.65
C VAL A 203 -5.61 6.83 29.96
N GLN A 204 -4.28 7.00 29.94
CA GLN A 204 -3.52 7.20 31.17
C GLN A 204 -3.87 8.49 31.93
N LEU A 205 -4.56 9.46 31.28
CA LEU A 205 -5.13 10.62 31.96
C LEU A 205 -6.42 10.25 32.72
N SER A 206 -7.18 9.26 32.25
CA SER A 206 -8.46 8.86 32.85
C SER A 206 -8.28 8.01 34.11
N VAL A 207 -7.35 7.06 34.10
CA VAL A 207 -7.21 6.03 35.15
C VAL A 207 -6.67 6.58 36.47
N ARG A 208 -5.92 7.70 36.47
CA ARG A 208 -5.00 7.93 37.59
C ARG A 208 -5.65 8.35 38.91
N ARG A 209 -6.87 8.93 38.96
CA ARG A 209 -7.46 9.45 40.24
C ARG A 209 -8.99 9.61 40.22
N SER A 210 -9.78 8.59 39.97
CA SER A 210 -11.26 8.68 40.09
C SER A 210 -11.80 8.75 41.53
N LEU A 211 -10.94 8.89 42.56
CA LEU A 211 -11.29 8.50 43.95
C LEU A 211 -11.02 9.54 45.05
N LYS A 212 -10.83 10.83 44.75
CA LYS A 212 -10.78 11.88 45.80
C LYS A 212 -11.70 13.05 45.48
N GLU A 213 -12.51 13.46 46.46
CA GLU A 213 -13.66 14.36 46.29
C GLU A 213 -13.32 15.83 45.93
N ASN A 214 -12.06 16.27 45.92
CA ASN A 214 -11.69 17.67 45.62
C ASN A 214 -10.66 17.84 44.47
N ILE A 215 -10.79 17.05 43.41
CA ILE A 215 -9.81 17.06 42.29
C ILE A 215 -9.98 18.25 41.33
N VAL A 216 -11.21 18.80 41.23
CA VAL A 216 -11.49 19.95 40.36
C VAL A 216 -10.67 21.17 40.79
N ASP A 217 -10.54 21.39 42.10
CA ASP A 217 -9.84 22.54 42.69
C ASP A 217 -8.32 22.32 42.83
N ASN A 218 -7.83 21.10 42.56
CA ASN A 218 -6.40 20.84 42.61
C ASN A 218 -5.69 21.43 41.38
N ALA A 219 -5.20 22.66 41.53
CA ALA A 219 -4.51 23.42 40.47
C ALA A 219 -3.33 22.64 39.85
N ASN A 220 -2.57 21.89 40.65
CA ASN A 220 -1.43 21.10 40.17
C ASN A 220 -1.88 19.92 39.29
N TYR A 221 -2.97 19.24 39.67
CA TYR A 221 -3.58 18.20 38.86
C TYR A 221 -4.11 18.77 37.54
N GLN A 222 -4.91 19.84 37.59
CA GLN A 222 -5.49 20.45 36.38
C GLN A 222 -4.40 20.96 35.42
N LYS A 223 -3.31 21.54 35.94
CA LYS A 223 -2.13 21.97 35.15
C LYS A 223 -1.42 20.77 34.52
N THR A 224 -1.30 19.66 35.23
CA THR A 224 -0.67 18.42 34.73
C THR A 224 -1.51 17.79 33.61
N VAL A 225 -2.83 17.70 33.80
CA VAL A 225 -3.78 17.23 32.78
C VAL A 225 -3.67 18.09 31.54
N LEU A 226 -3.75 19.42 31.69
CA LEU A 226 -3.63 20.36 30.58
C LEU A 226 -2.32 20.17 29.80
N LYS A 227 -1.19 20.06 30.51
CA LYS A 227 0.13 19.89 29.90
C LYS A 227 0.21 18.60 29.08
N LYS A 228 -0.26 17.48 29.64
CA LYS A 228 -0.24 16.18 28.96
C LYS A 228 -1.21 16.13 27.79
N LEU A 229 -2.41 16.70 27.95
CA LEU A 229 -3.41 16.80 26.90
C LEU A 229 -2.86 17.61 25.73
N LYS A 230 -2.27 18.79 25.99
CA LYS A 230 -1.59 19.61 24.96
C LYS A 230 -0.47 18.85 24.25
N LEU A 231 0.31 18.04 24.97
CA LEU A 231 1.36 17.21 24.36
C LEU A 231 0.76 16.17 23.40
N CYS A 232 -0.30 15.47 23.81
CA CYS A 232 -0.99 14.48 22.97
C CYS A 232 -1.61 15.13 21.74
N ILE A 233 -2.22 16.30 21.90
CA ILE A 233 -2.82 17.07 20.80
C ILE A 233 -1.74 17.53 19.83
N SER A 234 -0.65 18.11 20.34
CA SER A 234 0.45 18.57 19.49
C SER A 234 1.05 17.43 18.68
N HIS A 235 1.16 16.23 19.27
CA HIS A 235 1.61 15.04 18.54
C HIS A 235 0.58 14.58 17.51
N HIS A 236 -0.71 14.50 17.88
CA HIS A 236 -1.77 14.12 16.97
C HIS A 236 -1.90 15.07 15.77
N VAL A 237 -1.73 16.38 15.96
CA VAL A 237 -1.70 17.36 14.87
C VAL A 237 -0.56 17.06 13.90
N LYS A 238 0.66 16.80 14.39
CA LYS A 238 1.80 16.42 13.54
C LYS A 238 1.56 15.12 12.78
N LEU A 239 0.98 14.11 13.44
CA LEU A 239 0.60 12.85 12.79
C LEU A 239 -0.44 13.10 11.68
N ARG A 240 -1.45 13.92 11.97
CA ARG A 240 -2.49 14.30 11.00
C ARG A 240 -1.90 15.03 9.79
N ASP A 241 -0.96 15.95 10.01
CA ASP A 241 -0.29 16.68 8.93
C ASP A 241 0.56 15.74 8.07
N SER A 242 1.30 14.82 8.69
CA SER A 242 2.04 13.74 8.02
C SER A 242 1.12 12.84 7.19
N LEU A 243 0.02 12.37 7.79
CA LEU A 243 -1.00 11.57 7.09
C LEU A 243 -1.66 12.34 5.94
N GLY A 244 -1.93 13.63 6.10
CA GLY A 244 -2.47 14.48 5.03
C GLY A 244 -1.52 14.56 3.83
N LYS A 245 -0.21 14.69 4.07
CA LYS A 245 0.81 14.64 3.02
C LYS A 245 0.85 13.27 2.34
N LEU A 246 0.80 12.18 3.11
CA LEU A 246 0.73 10.80 2.59
C LEU A 246 -0.50 10.60 1.69
N ILE A 247 -1.67 11.06 2.14
CA ILE A 247 -2.92 11.03 1.38
C ILE A 247 -2.77 11.79 0.07
N GLY A 248 -2.16 12.99 0.08
CA GLY A 248 -1.92 13.76 -1.15
C GLY A 248 -1.06 13.00 -2.17
N VAL A 249 0.00 12.32 -1.73
CA VAL A 249 0.85 11.49 -2.61
C VAL A 249 0.06 10.33 -3.21
N ILE A 250 -0.77 9.65 -2.40
CA ILE A 250 -1.56 8.50 -2.84
C ILE A 250 -2.71 8.92 -3.77
N GLN A 251 -3.39 10.04 -3.48
CA GLN A 251 -4.45 10.58 -4.32
C GLN A 251 -3.95 10.98 -5.71
N LEU A 252 -2.69 11.40 -5.85
CA LEU A 252 -2.07 11.61 -7.16
C LEU A 252 -1.95 10.32 -7.98
N ALA A 253 -1.70 9.19 -7.31
CA ALA A 253 -1.58 7.87 -7.95
C ALA A 253 -2.95 7.28 -8.32
N MET A 254 -3.91 7.46 -7.43
CA MET A 254 -5.16 6.73 -7.39
C MET A 254 -5.92 6.68 -8.73
N PRO A 255 -6.08 7.75 -9.53
CA PRO A 255 -6.82 7.66 -10.80
C PRO A 255 -6.21 6.64 -11.77
N VAL A 256 -4.87 6.66 -11.90
CA VAL A 256 -4.13 5.80 -12.82
C VAL A 256 -4.25 4.34 -12.38
N PHE A 257 -4.02 4.07 -11.10
CA PHE A 257 -4.04 2.71 -10.58
C PHE A 257 -5.46 2.14 -10.46
N LEU A 258 -6.47 2.96 -10.17
CA LEU A 258 -7.87 2.52 -10.17
C LEU A 258 -8.31 2.09 -11.57
N PHE A 259 -8.08 2.93 -12.56
CA PHE A 259 -8.52 2.64 -13.93
C PHE A 259 -7.74 1.47 -14.53
N ILE A 260 -6.41 1.54 -14.53
CA ILE A 260 -5.57 0.50 -15.14
C ILE A 260 -5.65 -0.79 -14.31
N GLY A 261 -5.73 -0.68 -12.98
CA GLY A 261 -5.90 -1.83 -12.08
C GLY A 261 -7.22 -2.55 -12.32
N ALA A 262 -8.34 -1.83 -12.46
CA ALA A 262 -9.64 -2.42 -12.78
C ALA A 262 -9.61 -3.17 -14.12
N LEU A 263 -9.10 -2.52 -15.17
CA LEU A 263 -8.94 -3.16 -16.48
C LEU A 263 -8.03 -4.39 -16.40
N GLY A 264 -6.92 -4.31 -15.66
CA GLY A 264 -6.01 -5.41 -15.44
C GLY A 264 -6.67 -6.60 -14.72
N SER A 265 -7.44 -6.34 -13.66
CA SER A 265 -8.18 -7.38 -12.93
C SER A 265 -9.26 -8.03 -13.80
N ILE A 266 -10.02 -7.26 -14.58
CA ILE A 266 -10.97 -7.79 -15.56
C ILE A 266 -10.25 -8.67 -16.59
N ALA A 267 -9.16 -8.17 -17.17
CA ALA A 267 -8.42 -8.87 -18.23
C ALA A 267 -7.79 -10.18 -17.72
N VAL A 268 -7.22 -10.19 -16.51
CA VAL A 268 -6.67 -11.40 -15.89
C VAL A 268 -7.77 -12.43 -15.66
N LEU A 269 -8.90 -12.05 -15.05
CA LEU A 269 -9.99 -12.99 -14.78
C LEU A 269 -10.62 -13.52 -16.07
N TYR A 270 -10.84 -12.66 -17.07
CA TYR A 270 -11.33 -13.06 -18.38
C TYR A 270 -10.38 -14.09 -19.01
N PHE A 271 -9.08 -13.81 -19.01
CA PHE A 271 -8.09 -14.70 -19.61
C PHE A 271 -7.97 -16.04 -18.88
N VAL A 272 -8.11 -16.04 -17.55
CA VAL A 272 -8.25 -17.27 -16.76
C VAL A 272 -9.47 -18.05 -17.26
N LEU A 273 -10.67 -17.46 -17.31
CA LEU A 273 -11.87 -18.17 -17.75
C LEU A 273 -11.74 -18.71 -19.19
N TYR A 274 -11.16 -17.92 -20.09
CA TYR A 274 -11.05 -18.24 -21.51
C TYR A 274 -10.07 -19.38 -21.82
N ILE A 275 -8.88 -19.40 -21.20
CA ILE A 275 -7.77 -20.31 -21.59
C ILE A 275 -7.50 -21.44 -20.59
N PHE A 276 -8.11 -21.44 -19.40
CA PHE A 276 -7.74 -22.39 -18.33
C PHE A 276 -7.94 -23.86 -18.69
N LEU A 277 -8.92 -24.21 -19.54
CA LEU A 277 -9.15 -25.61 -19.92
C LEU A 277 -8.18 -26.09 -21.00
N SER A 278 -7.83 -25.25 -21.96
CA SER A 278 -7.01 -25.59 -23.15
C SER A 278 -5.51 -25.35 -22.97
N SER A 279 -5.09 -24.69 -21.89
CA SER A 279 -3.69 -24.32 -21.64
C SER A 279 -2.80 -25.45 -21.09
N SER A 280 -1.49 -25.27 -21.27
CA SER A 280 -0.47 -26.07 -20.60
C SER A 280 -0.54 -25.93 -19.07
N ASN A 281 -0.13 -26.97 -18.33
CA ASN A 281 -0.11 -26.95 -16.86
C ASN A 281 0.74 -25.80 -16.30
N ILE A 282 1.82 -25.44 -17.00
CA ILE A 282 2.72 -24.33 -16.62
C ILE A 282 1.98 -22.99 -16.73
N LEU A 283 1.26 -22.76 -17.83
CA LEU A 283 0.46 -21.55 -18.01
C LEU A 283 -0.62 -21.44 -16.93
N LYS A 284 -1.29 -22.54 -16.57
CA LYS A 284 -2.27 -22.58 -15.47
C LYS A 284 -1.65 -22.12 -14.13
N ILE A 285 -0.46 -22.61 -13.80
CA ILE A 285 0.26 -22.20 -12.58
C ILE A 285 0.57 -20.69 -12.62
N ARG A 286 1.09 -20.18 -13.74
CA ARG A 286 1.38 -18.74 -13.92
C ARG A 286 0.12 -17.88 -13.75
N LEU A 287 -1.00 -18.33 -14.30
CA LEU A 287 -2.29 -17.66 -14.22
C LEU A 287 -2.83 -17.60 -12.79
N VAL A 288 -2.76 -18.71 -12.05
CA VAL A 288 -3.17 -18.77 -10.64
C VAL A 288 -2.33 -17.80 -9.80
N VAL A 289 -1.01 -17.81 -9.99
CA VAL A 289 -0.10 -16.94 -9.23
C VAL A 289 -0.35 -15.45 -9.55
N ILE A 290 -0.54 -15.08 -10.82
CA ILE A 290 -0.91 -13.70 -11.20
C ILE A 290 -2.23 -13.30 -10.55
N THR A 291 -3.23 -14.16 -10.59
CA THR A 291 -4.55 -13.89 -10.02
C THR A 291 -4.46 -13.64 -8.51
N ILE A 292 -3.68 -14.46 -7.80
CA ILE A 292 -3.41 -14.28 -6.37
C ILE A 292 -2.67 -12.97 -6.12
N CYS A 293 -1.62 -12.65 -6.88
CA CYS A 293 -0.87 -11.40 -6.73
C CYS A 293 -1.75 -10.16 -6.98
N ASN A 294 -2.63 -10.22 -7.98
CA ASN A 294 -3.61 -9.16 -8.27
C ASN A 294 -4.56 -8.97 -7.08
N GLY A 295 -5.12 -10.07 -6.56
CA GLY A 295 -5.96 -10.05 -5.35
C GLY A 295 -5.23 -9.46 -4.13
N LEU A 296 -3.95 -9.80 -3.94
CA LEU A 296 -3.12 -9.26 -2.86
C LEU A 296 -2.86 -7.75 -2.98
N ILE A 297 -2.71 -7.22 -4.20
CA ILE A 297 -2.59 -5.76 -4.44
C ILE A 297 -3.87 -5.05 -4.01
N VAL A 298 -5.02 -5.53 -4.49
CA VAL A 298 -6.34 -4.95 -4.15
C VAL A 298 -6.61 -5.05 -2.65
N TYR A 299 -6.32 -6.20 -2.06
CA TYR A 299 -6.43 -6.42 -0.62
C TYR A 299 -5.55 -5.45 0.17
N THR A 300 -4.29 -5.28 -0.23
CA THR A 300 -3.34 -4.40 0.49
C THR A 300 -3.79 -2.95 0.46
N PHE A 301 -4.24 -2.44 -0.69
CA PHE A 301 -4.81 -1.09 -0.77
C PHE A 301 -6.04 -0.93 0.13
N SER A 302 -6.95 -1.89 0.08
CA SER A 302 -8.20 -1.87 0.85
C SER A 302 -7.96 -1.97 2.36
N ALA A 303 -7.07 -2.86 2.78
CA ALA A 303 -6.70 -3.07 4.18
C ALA A 303 -5.97 -1.84 4.75
N ALA A 304 -5.07 -1.26 3.96
CA ALA A 304 -4.36 -0.05 4.33
C ALA A 304 -5.33 1.14 4.51
N GLY A 305 -6.24 1.38 3.56
CA GLY A 305 -7.18 2.49 3.69
C GLY A 305 -8.26 2.27 4.76
N GLN A 306 -8.71 1.03 4.99
CA GLN A 306 -9.57 0.71 6.15
C GLN A 306 -8.84 0.99 7.47
N ALA A 307 -7.59 0.53 7.61
CA ALA A 307 -6.81 0.75 8.83
C ALA A 307 -6.63 2.24 9.13
N LEU A 308 -6.46 3.09 8.11
CA LEU A 308 -6.42 4.54 8.29
C LEU A 308 -7.74 5.09 8.86
N ALA A 309 -8.88 4.70 8.26
CA ALA A 309 -10.20 5.17 8.66
C ALA A 309 -10.53 4.75 10.11
N ASP A 310 -10.32 3.48 10.43
CA ASP A 310 -10.63 2.92 11.74
C ASP A 310 -9.82 3.57 12.86
N GLU A 311 -8.51 3.78 12.64
CA GLU A 311 -7.62 4.25 13.69
C GLU A 311 -7.73 5.77 13.91
N THR A 312 -7.98 6.53 12.84
CA THR A 312 -8.26 7.96 12.99
C THR A 312 -9.63 8.21 13.63
N GLY A 313 -10.63 7.35 13.37
CA GLY A 313 -11.91 7.36 14.08
C GLY A 313 -11.78 7.02 15.56
N ARG A 314 -10.98 6.01 15.92
CA ARG A 314 -10.79 5.56 17.32
C ARG A 314 -10.24 6.65 18.26
N VAL A 315 -9.53 7.65 17.73
CA VAL A 315 -9.06 8.79 18.53
C VAL A 315 -10.24 9.53 19.17
N PHE A 316 -11.31 9.75 18.41
CA PHE A 316 -12.53 10.40 18.91
C PHE A 316 -13.18 9.57 20.03
N ASP A 317 -13.34 8.26 19.82
CA ASP A 317 -13.89 7.35 20.81
C ASP A 317 -13.05 7.36 22.10
N THR A 318 -11.72 7.38 21.96
CA THR A 318 -10.81 7.44 23.11
C THR A 318 -10.97 8.76 23.88
N LEU A 319 -11.10 9.89 23.19
CA LEU A 319 -11.32 11.19 23.81
C LEU A 319 -12.66 11.24 24.56
N MET A 320 -13.71 10.59 24.05
CA MET A 320 -15.02 10.46 24.71
C MET A 320 -14.94 9.75 26.07
N THR A 321 -14.00 8.80 26.24
CA THR A 321 -13.81 8.06 27.51
C THR A 321 -13.05 8.84 28.59
N CYS A 322 -12.59 10.06 28.30
CA CYS A 322 -11.89 10.89 29.30
C CYS A 322 -12.85 11.32 30.43
N PRO A 323 -12.37 11.44 31.69
CA PRO A 323 -13.19 11.88 32.83
C PRO A 323 -13.33 13.40 32.82
N TRP A 324 -13.89 13.93 31.73
CA TRP A 324 -14.04 15.36 31.46
C TRP A 324 -14.86 16.07 32.54
N ASN A 325 -15.77 15.33 33.20
CA ASN A 325 -16.53 15.79 34.36
C ASN A 325 -15.64 16.20 35.55
N THR A 326 -14.45 15.59 35.71
CA THR A 326 -13.50 15.93 36.78
C THR A 326 -12.54 17.07 36.42
N TRP A 327 -12.61 17.58 35.19
CA TRP A 327 -11.70 18.60 34.67
C TRP A 327 -12.29 20.00 34.80
N ASN A 328 -11.43 21.00 34.95
CA ASN A 328 -11.84 22.40 34.95
C ASN A 328 -12.30 22.87 33.55
N ILE A 329 -12.96 24.04 33.49
CA ILE A 329 -13.52 24.61 32.25
C ILE A 329 -12.46 24.71 31.14
N LYS A 330 -11.22 25.09 31.49
CA LYS A 330 -10.12 25.24 30.53
C LYS A 330 -9.77 23.91 29.86
N ASN A 331 -9.65 22.84 30.63
CA ASN A 331 -9.32 21.50 30.14
C ASN A 331 -10.48 20.93 29.30
N ARG A 332 -11.73 21.12 29.74
CA ARG A 332 -12.92 20.71 28.98
C ARG A 332 -13.01 21.41 27.62
N LYS A 333 -12.76 22.72 27.56
CA LYS A 333 -12.74 23.47 26.30
C LYS A 333 -11.71 22.91 25.31
N VAL A 334 -10.49 22.63 25.78
CA VAL A 334 -9.44 22.04 24.94
C VAL A 334 -9.85 20.66 24.43
N LEU A 335 -10.41 19.81 25.30
CA LEU A 335 -10.91 18.49 24.90
C LEU A 335 -11.99 18.60 23.80
N LEU A 336 -12.98 19.47 23.98
CA LEU A 336 -14.07 19.66 23.01
C LEU A 336 -13.57 20.14 21.64
N ILE A 337 -12.59 21.05 21.62
CA ILE A 337 -11.96 21.52 20.37
C ILE A 337 -11.33 20.33 19.63
N VAL A 338 -10.61 19.46 20.35
CA VAL A 338 -9.92 18.33 19.72
C VAL A 338 -10.92 17.30 19.24
N MET A 339 -11.91 16.96 20.06
CA MET A 339 -12.98 16.03 19.68
C MET A 339 -13.67 16.49 18.41
N SER A 340 -14.02 17.78 18.32
CA SER A 340 -14.63 18.36 17.12
C SER A 340 -13.76 18.20 15.88
N ASN A 341 -12.44 18.29 16.02
CA ASN A 341 -11.49 18.08 14.93
C ASN A 341 -11.28 16.60 14.57
N THR A 342 -11.57 15.66 15.46
CA THR A 342 -11.40 14.21 15.22
C THR A 342 -12.68 13.49 14.84
N ILE A 343 -13.82 14.20 14.72
CA ILE A 343 -15.12 13.60 14.33
C ILE A 343 -15.03 12.91 12.97
N GLN A 344 -14.32 13.50 12.01
CA GLN A 344 -14.21 12.94 10.66
C GLN A 344 -12.91 12.12 10.54
N PRO A 345 -13.00 10.80 10.34
CA PRO A 345 -11.83 9.97 10.09
C PRO A 345 -11.18 10.35 8.76
N LEU A 346 -9.86 10.20 8.68
CA LEU A 346 -9.15 10.38 7.42
C LEU A 346 -9.38 9.17 6.53
N THR A 347 -9.61 9.41 5.24
CA THR A 347 -9.84 8.35 4.25
C THR A 347 -9.11 8.66 2.96
N PHE A 348 -8.71 7.62 2.21
CA PHE A 348 -8.26 7.78 0.83
C PHE A 348 -9.48 7.79 -0.08
N THR A 349 -10.05 8.98 -0.30
CA THR A 349 -11.23 9.15 -1.14
C THR A 349 -10.89 9.98 -2.37
N LEU A 350 -11.30 9.50 -3.55
CA LEU A 350 -11.20 10.21 -4.83
C LEU A 350 -12.50 10.02 -5.60
N ALA A 351 -13.15 11.12 -6.00
CA ALA A 351 -14.40 11.10 -6.78
C ALA A 351 -15.49 10.17 -6.19
N GLY A 352 -15.60 10.11 -4.86
CA GLY A 352 -16.56 9.25 -4.15
C GLY A 352 -16.14 7.77 -3.98
N ILE A 353 -14.98 7.37 -4.51
CA ILE A 353 -14.40 6.04 -4.28
C ILE A 353 -13.44 6.12 -3.10
N THR A 354 -13.72 5.35 -2.04
CA THR A 354 -12.87 5.25 -0.85
C THR A 354 -12.11 3.92 -0.84
N LEU A 355 -10.80 3.92 -0.60
CA LEU A 355 -9.99 2.69 -0.55
C LEU A 355 -10.20 1.89 0.75
N ASP A 356 -11.41 1.38 0.97
CA ASP A 356 -11.77 0.54 2.12
C ASP A 356 -12.04 -0.92 1.69
N TYR A 357 -12.50 -1.77 2.60
CA TYR A 357 -12.88 -3.15 2.23
C TYR A 357 -14.04 -3.22 1.25
N LYS A 358 -14.94 -2.22 1.25
CA LYS A 358 -16.04 -2.14 0.28
C LYS A 358 -15.50 -1.90 -1.13
N PHE A 359 -14.46 -1.09 -1.29
CA PHE A 359 -13.75 -0.95 -2.55
C PHE A 359 -13.17 -2.28 -3.04
N GLY A 360 -12.46 -3.02 -2.19
CA GLY A 360 -11.90 -4.32 -2.57
C GLY A 360 -12.97 -5.32 -3.06
N LEU A 361 -14.09 -5.41 -2.35
CA LEU A 361 -15.23 -6.24 -2.76
C LEU A 361 -15.88 -5.77 -4.06
N THR A 362 -16.01 -4.45 -4.23
CA THR A 362 -16.58 -3.85 -5.45
C THR A 362 -15.69 -4.14 -6.65
N MET A 363 -14.37 -3.99 -6.52
CA MET A 363 -13.40 -4.32 -7.56
C MET A 363 -13.46 -5.79 -7.96
N LEU A 364 -13.53 -6.69 -6.99
CA LEU A 364 -13.69 -8.12 -7.26
C LEU A 364 -14.99 -8.42 -8.01
N ARG A 365 -16.11 -7.84 -7.55
CA ARG A 365 -17.42 -8.04 -8.18
C ARG A 365 -17.44 -7.53 -9.62
N ILE A 366 -16.97 -6.30 -9.85
CA ILE A 366 -16.86 -5.70 -11.19
C ILE A 366 -15.98 -6.60 -12.08
N SER A 367 -14.81 -6.99 -11.58
CA SER A 367 -13.87 -7.80 -12.35
C SER A 367 -14.47 -9.15 -12.76
N CYS A 368 -15.12 -9.86 -11.84
CA CYS A 368 -15.81 -11.11 -12.14
C CYS A 368 -16.99 -10.92 -13.11
N SER A 369 -17.84 -9.91 -12.90
CA SER A 369 -19.01 -9.67 -13.75
C SER A 369 -18.61 -9.34 -15.19
N TYR A 370 -17.66 -8.44 -15.40
CA TYR A 370 -17.19 -8.10 -16.75
C TYR A 370 -16.41 -9.24 -17.39
N ALA A 371 -15.60 -9.98 -16.63
CA ALA A 371 -14.91 -11.16 -17.15
C ALA A 371 -15.90 -12.23 -17.65
N LEU A 372 -17.00 -12.46 -16.92
CA LEU A 372 -18.06 -13.40 -17.33
C LEU A 372 -18.83 -12.90 -18.55
N ILE A 373 -19.13 -11.60 -18.63
CA ILE A 373 -19.77 -11.02 -19.82
C ILE A 373 -18.89 -11.20 -21.05
N LEU A 374 -17.60 -10.87 -20.95
CA LEU A 374 -16.64 -11.06 -22.04
C LEU A 374 -16.51 -12.53 -22.43
N TYR A 375 -16.50 -13.45 -21.45
CA TYR A 375 -16.46 -14.88 -21.70
C TYR A 375 -17.69 -15.38 -22.47
N ASN A 376 -18.89 -14.88 -22.17
CA ASN A 376 -20.12 -15.29 -22.86
C ASN A 376 -20.32 -14.64 -24.25
N LEU A 377 -19.56 -13.58 -24.57
CA LEU A 377 -19.60 -12.93 -25.89
C LEU A 377 -18.73 -13.64 -26.93
N HIS A 378 -17.91 -14.61 -26.50
CA HIS A 378 -17.03 -15.42 -27.32
C HIS A 378 -17.48 -16.89 -27.24
#